data_AF-A0A5R8P5E4-F1
#
_entry.id   AF-A0A5R8P5E4-F1
#
_cell.length_a   1.000
_cell.length_b   1.000
_cell.length_c   1.000
_cell.angle_alpha   90.00
_cell.angle_beta   90.00
_cell.angle_gamma   90.00
#
_symmetry.space_group_name_H-M   'P 1'
#
loop_
_entity.id
_entity.type
_entity.pdbx_description
1 polymer ?
#
loop_
_entity_poly.entity_id
_entity_poly.type
_entity_poly.pdbx_seq_one_letter_code
_entity_poly.pdbx_strand_id
1 'polypeptide(L)'
;MRSTVRSGLAAAAITVAGLTALAPSAAAQPSIYDPVITPCSHLFRTPLELPRPGTDVYWSPFGTGGIVCYDDGTGMERYYQRDPWGSWHDMNELMPGHFFYVVFSSTVPDQATWG
;
A
#
# COMPACT_ATOMS: atom_id res chain seq x y z
N MET A 1 14.89 8.44 59.46
CA MET A 1 13.56 7.78 59.58
C MET A 1 12.63 8.34 58.52
N ARG A 2 12.15 7.48 57.60
CA ARG A 2 10.80 7.48 57.01
C ARG A 2 10.76 6.35 55.97
N SER A 3 10.32 5.19 56.45
CA SER A 3 9.90 4.05 55.65
C SER A 3 8.43 4.26 55.30
N THR A 4 8.07 4.16 54.03
CA THR A 4 6.66 4.11 53.59
C THR A 4 6.44 2.80 52.83
N VAL A 5 6.17 1.77 53.64
CA VAL A 5 5.21 0.68 53.50
C VAL A 5 4.63 0.46 52.08
N ARG A 6 4.97 -0.70 51.50
CA ARG A 6 4.19 -1.38 50.46
C ARG A 6 2.85 -1.83 51.06
N SER A 7 1.74 -1.40 50.46
CA SER A 7 0.41 -1.98 50.70
C SER A 7 -0.20 -2.37 49.36
N GLY A 8 -0.33 -3.67 49.14
CA GLY A 8 -1.08 -4.22 48.01
C GLY A 8 -2.58 -4.16 48.25
N LEU A 9 -3.36 -4.31 47.18
CA LEU A 9 -4.76 -4.70 47.24
C LEU A 9 -5.07 -5.53 45.99
N ALA A 10 -5.64 -6.71 46.25
CA ALA A 10 -6.00 -7.72 45.30
C ALA A 10 -7.26 -7.38 44.51
N ALA A 11 -7.37 -8.04 43.37
CA ALA A 11 -8.46 -8.16 42.40
C ALA A 11 -9.89 -7.80 42.85
N ALA A 12 -10.59 -7.10 41.96
CA ALA A 12 -12.04 -7.21 41.83
C ALA A 12 -12.38 -7.43 40.35
N ALA A 13 -12.89 -8.62 40.05
CA ALA A 13 -13.52 -8.94 38.77
C ALA A 13 -14.86 -8.21 38.68
N ILE A 14 -15.13 -7.53 37.56
CA ILE A 14 -16.47 -7.05 37.21
C ILE A 14 -16.80 -7.61 35.83
N THR A 15 -17.83 -8.44 35.79
CA THR A 15 -18.35 -9.08 34.59
C THR A 15 -19.60 -8.35 34.06
N VAL A 16 -19.57 -8.17 32.74
CA VAL A 16 -20.67 -8.00 31.77
C VAL A 16 -21.50 -6.71 31.77
N ALA A 17 -21.25 -5.88 30.74
CA ALA A 17 -22.32 -5.20 29.97
C ALA A 17 -21.78 -4.75 28.60
N GLY A 18 -22.13 -5.51 27.54
CA GLY A 18 -22.31 -5.05 26.15
C GLY A 18 -21.41 -3.95 25.60
N LEU A 19 -20.11 -4.19 25.50
CA LEU A 19 -19.28 -3.51 24.51
C LEU A 19 -19.22 -4.43 23.29
N THR A 20 -20.10 -4.21 22.31
CA THR A 20 -19.76 -4.54 20.92
C THR A 20 -18.64 -3.58 20.52
N ALA A 21 -17.45 -3.82 21.05
CA ALA A 21 -16.24 -3.29 20.48
C ALA A 21 -16.21 -3.86 19.07
N LEU A 22 -16.55 -3.02 18.10
CA LEU A 22 -16.10 -3.20 16.73
C LEU A 22 -14.57 -3.16 16.82
N ALA A 23 -13.97 -4.30 17.19
CA ALA A 23 -12.56 -4.52 16.95
C ALA A 23 -12.37 -4.19 15.46
N PRO A 24 -11.39 -3.36 15.09
CA PRO A 24 -11.05 -3.20 13.69
C PRO A 24 -10.93 -4.61 13.15
N SER A 25 -11.79 -4.99 12.21
CA SER A 25 -11.54 -6.18 11.41
C SER A 25 -10.16 -5.93 10.83
N ALA A 26 -9.16 -6.64 11.34
CA ALA A 26 -7.85 -6.62 10.74
C ALA A 26 -8.10 -7.02 9.29
N ALA A 27 -7.94 -6.06 8.37
CA ALA A 27 -8.02 -6.36 6.95
C ALA A 27 -7.07 -7.53 6.71
N ALA A 28 -7.54 -8.54 5.98
CA ALA A 28 -6.68 -9.66 5.63
C ALA A 28 -5.42 -9.10 4.97
N GLN A 29 -4.25 -9.53 5.44
CA GLN A 29 -3.01 -9.14 4.80
C GLN A 29 -3.03 -9.66 3.35
N PRO A 30 -2.59 -8.85 2.38
CA PRO A 30 -2.54 -9.27 0.99
C PRO A 30 -1.77 -10.59 0.85
N SER A 31 -2.17 -11.40 -0.13
CA SER A 31 -1.49 -12.64 -0.45
C SER A 31 -1.56 -12.92 -1.94
N ILE A 32 -0.79 -13.91 -2.40
CA ILE A 32 -0.80 -14.28 -3.82
C ILE A 32 -2.19 -14.74 -4.32
N TYR A 33 -3.06 -15.16 -3.39
CA TYR A 33 -4.43 -15.58 -3.70
C TYR A 33 -5.46 -14.46 -3.56
N ASP A 34 -5.10 -13.38 -2.86
CA ASP A 34 -5.94 -12.19 -2.66
C ASP A 34 -5.04 -10.94 -2.72
N PRO A 35 -4.58 -10.58 -3.92
CA PRO A 35 -3.72 -9.41 -4.09
C PRO A 35 -4.56 -8.14 -4.01
N VAL A 36 -3.90 -7.04 -3.63
CA VAL A 36 -4.54 -5.73 -3.44
C VAL A 36 -3.87 -4.69 -4.32
N ILE A 37 -4.67 -3.82 -4.92
CA ILE A 37 -4.18 -2.60 -5.57
C ILE A 37 -4.62 -1.35 -4.82
N THR A 38 -3.71 -0.38 -4.75
CA THR A 38 -3.98 0.95 -4.18
C THR A 38 -3.45 2.05 -5.10
N PRO A 39 -4.09 3.24 -5.15
CA PRO A 39 -3.56 4.36 -5.92
C PRO A 39 -2.22 4.83 -5.37
N CYS A 40 -1.19 4.93 -6.21
CA CYS A 40 0.13 5.40 -5.75
C CYS A 40 0.90 6.27 -6.75
N SER A 41 0.19 6.91 -7.67
CA SER A 41 0.75 7.92 -8.59
C SER A 41 1.54 9.04 -7.91
N HIS A 42 1.23 9.37 -6.65
CA HIS A 42 1.92 10.40 -5.87
C HIS A 42 3.40 10.09 -5.59
N LEU A 43 3.79 8.81 -5.65
CA LEU A 43 5.17 8.34 -5.50
C LEU A 43 6.02 8.65 -6.74
N PHE A 44 5.39 9.02 -7.86
CA PHE A 44 6.07 9.22 -9.12
C PHE A 44 5.99 10.68 -9.57
N ARG A 45 6.98 11.06 -10.37
CA ARG A 45 6.97 12.27 -11.17
C ARG A 45 7.45 11.97 -12.59
N THR A 46 6.98 12.74 -13.56
CA THR A 46 7.56 12.68 -14.91
C THR A 46 8.91 13.40 -14.95
N PRO A 47 9.76 13.13 -15.96
CA PRO A 47 11.03 13.85 -16.14
C PRO A 47 10.85 15.35 -16.41
N LEU A 48 9.66 15.77 -16.85
CA LEU A 48 9.33 17.17 -17.16
C LEU A 48 8.84 17.93 -15.92
N GLU A 49 8.46 17.22 -14.86
CA GLU A 49 8.03 17.82 -13.60
C GLU A 49 9.23 18.20 -12.74
N LEU A 50 9.07 19.30 -11.99
CA LEU A 50 10.07 19.73 -11.02
C LEU A 50 10.33 18.61 -9.98
N PRO A 51 11.60 18.39 -9.58
CA PRO A 51 11.91 17.40 -8.56
C PRO A 51 11.14 17.66 -7.25
N ARG A 52 10.48 16.61 -6.75
CA ARG A 52 9.79 16.59 -5.46
C ARG A 52 10.49 15.59 -4.54
N PRO A 53 10.73 15.90 -3.26
CA PRO A 53 11.29 14.93 -2.32
C PRO A 53 10.41 13.68 -2.21
N GLY A 54 11.04 12.50 -2.18
CA GLY A 54 10.34 11.22 -2.01
C GLY A 54 9.58 10.75 -3.25
N THR A 55 9.91 11.23 -4.45
CA THR A 55 9.33 10.75 -5.70
C THR A 55 10.36 10.18 -6.66
N ASP A 56 10.02 9.06 -7.26
CA ASP A 56 10.79 8.42 -8.30
C ASP A 56 10.43 8.98 -9.68
N VAL A 57 11.39 8.90 -10.62
CA VAL A 57 11.19 9.38 -11.98
C VAL A 57 10.54 8.27 -12.80
N TYR A 58 9.39 8.56 -13.40
CA TYR A 58 8.67 7.61 -14.25
C TYR A 58 8.54 8.12 -15.68
N TRP A 59 9.03 7.32 -16.63
CA TRP A 59 8.91 7.57 -18.06
C TRP A 59 7.69 6.87 -18.63
N SER A 60 6.65 7.65 -18.92
CA SER A 60 5.45 7.18 -19.61
C SER A 60 4.94 8.23 -20.62
N PRO A 61 4.40 7.81 -21.77
CA PRO A 61 3.71 8.71 -22.68
C PRO A 61 2.40 9.28 -22.10
N PHE A 62 1.89 8.73 -21.00
CA PHE A 62 0.60 9.09 -20.38
C PHE A 62 0.75 9.86 -19.06
N GLY A 63 1.97 10.19 -18.66
CA GLY A 63 2.25 10.83 -17.37
C GLY A 63 2.17 9.84 -16.21
N THR A 64 1.78 10.32 -15.02
CA THR A 64 1.71 9.50 -13.78
C THR A 64 0.28 9.11 -13.39
N GLY A 65 -0.72 9.52 -14.16
CA GLY A 65 -2.12 9.16 -13.89
C GLY A 65 -2.35 7.65 -14.00
N GLY A 66 -3.29 7.13 -13.20
CA GLY A 66 -3.68 5.73 -13.27
C GLY A 66 -2.63 4.72 -12.77
N ILE A 67 -1.61 5.18 -12.05
CA ILE A 67 -0.63 4.29 -11.41
C ILE A 67 -1.19 3.69 -10.12
N VAL A 68 -1.06 2.37 -10.01
CA VAL A 68 -1.39 1.59 -8.81
C VAL A 68 -0.19 0.81 -8.31
N CYS A 69 -0.16 0.62 -7.01
CA CYS A 69 0.75 -0.27 -6.30
C CYS A 69 0.05 -1.60 -6.16
N TYR A 70 0.73 -2.68 -6.51
CA TYR A 70 0.21 -4.04 -6.45
C TYR A 70 0.94 -4.79 -5.33
N ASP A 71 0.18 -5.27 -4.35
CA ASP A 71 0.66 -6.06 -3.23
C ASP A 71 0.04 -7.47 -3.29
N ASP A 72 0.87 -8.49 -3.53
CA ASP A 72 0.49 -9.90 -3.48
C ASP A 72 1.01 -10.61 -2.22
N GLY A 73 1.36 -9.85 -1.17
CA GLY A 73 1.86 -10.39 0.08
C GLY A 73 3.27 -10.96 0.01
N THR A 74 3.96 -10.87 -1.13
CA THR A 74 5.35 -11.31 -1.25
C THR A 74 6.34 -10.29 -0.69
N GLY A 75 5.89 -9.07 -0.43
CA GLY A 75 6.73 -7.93 -0.02
C GLY A 75 7.55 -7.34 -1.17
N MET A 76 7.35 -7.81 -2.41
CA MET A 76 7.96 -7.25 -3.61
C MET A 76 7.07 -6.12 -4.15
N GLU A 77 7.61 -4.91 -4.23
CA GLU A 77 6.88 -3.78 -4.83
C GLU A 77 6.70 -3.99 -6.33
N ARG A 78 5.45 -3.85 -6.79
CA ARG A 78 5.08 -3.85 -8.20
C ARG A 78 4.18 -2.67 -8.48
N TYR A 79 4.41 -2.04 -9.62
CA TYR A 79 3.69 -0.84 -10.02
C TYR A 79 3.10 -1.05 -11.41
N TYR A 80 1.85 -0.65 -11.59
CA TYR A 80 1.16 -0.76 -12.87
C TYR A 80 0.51 0.57 -13.24
N GLN A 81 0.56 0.94 -14.52
CA GLN A 81 -0.18 2.08 -15.05
C GLN A 81 -1.33 1.63 -15.93
N ARG A 82 -2.53 2.18 -15.69
CA ARG A 82 -3.65 2.05 -16.63
C ARG A 82 -3.53 3.10 -17.72
N ASP A 83 -3.52 2.66 -18.98
CA ASP A 83 -3.55 3.57 -20.12
C ASP A 83 -4.95 4.22 -20.31
N PRO A 84 -5.08 5.26 -21.14
CA PRO A 84 -6.36 5.91 -21.42
C PRO A 84 -7.44 5.01 -22.05
N TRP A 85 -7.05 3.87 -22.62
CA TRP A 85 -7.95 2.88 -23.20
C TRP A 85 -8.36 1.78 -22.20
N GLY A 86 -7.81 1.82 -21.00
CA GLY A 86 -8.14 0.93 -19.90
C GLY A 86 -7.21 -0.28 -19.75
N SER A 87 -6.17 -0.45 -20.56
CA SER A 87 -5.26 -1.59 -20.43
C SER A 87 -4.21 -1.32 -19.33
N TRP A 88 -3.85 -2.35 -18.57
CA TRP A 88 -2.77 -2.26 -17.59
C TRP A 88 -1.42 -2.55 -18.20
N HIS A 89 -0.40 -1.88 -17.69
CA HIS A 89 0.97 -1.99 -18.15
C HIS A 89 1.91 -2.00 -16.96
N ASP A 90 2.92 -2.86 -17.00
CA ASP A 90 3.92 -2.94 -15.95
C ASP A 90 4.81 -1.68 -15.97
N MET A 91 5.35 -1.34 -14.80
CA MET A 91 6.32 -0.28 -14.62
C MET A 91 7.61 -0.89 -14.11
N ASN A 92 8.59 -1.04 -14.99
CA ASN A 92 9.88 -1.63 -14.62
C ASN A 92 10.86 -0.57 -14.16
N GLU A 93 11.64 -0.91 -13.15
CA GLU A 93 12.78 -0.10 -12.72
C GLU A 93 13.98 -0.35 -13.63
N LEU A 94 14.53 0.72 -14.21
CA LEU A 94 15.75 0.67 -15.01
C LEU A 94 17.00 0.81 -14.14
N MET A 95 16.92 1.70 -13.15
CA MET A 95 17.93 1.97 -12.14
C MET A 95 17.24 2.53 -10.90
N PRO A 96 17.86 2.49 -9.71
CA PRO A 96 17.23 2.90 -8.46
C PRO A 96 16.50 4.26 -8.57
N GLY A 97 15.19 4.27 -8.38
CA GLY A 97 14.33 5.47 -8.45
C GLY A 97 13.97 5.94 -9.86
N HIS A 98 14.21 5.13 -10.89
CA HIS A 98 13.90 5.43 -12.28
C HIS A 98 13.14 4.29 -12.95
N PHE A 99 11.87 4.53 -13.23
CA PHE A 99 10.92 3.58 -13.79
C PHE A 99 10.56 3.94 -15.23
N PHE A 100 10.13 2.95 -16.01
CA PHE A 100 9.62 3.14 -17.36
C PHE A 100 8.38 2.29 -17.62
N TYR A 101 7.51 2.82 -18.49
CA TYR A 101 6.31 2.15 -18.96
C TYR A 101 6.65 0.98 -19.90
N VAL A 102 6.18 -0.22 -19.56
CA VAL A 102 6.30 -1.40 -20.41
C VAL A 102 5.10 -1.44 -21.36
N VAL A 103 5.35 -1.48 -22.68
CA VAL A 103 4.28 -1.36 -23.70
C VAL A 103 3.34 -2.57 -23.82
N PHE A 104 3.67 -3.68 -23.18
CA PHE A 104 2.87 -4.89 -23.24
C PHE A 104 1.77 -4.85 -22.18
N SER A 105 0.53 -5.08 -22.62
CA SER A 105 -0.60 -5.14 -21.72
C SER A 105 -0.49 -6.34 -20.78
N SER A 106 -0.87 -6.13 -19.53
CA SER A 106 -1.00 -7.14 -18.48
C SER A 106 -2.45 -7.21 -18.02
N THR A 107 -2.85 -8.36 -17.49
CA THR A 107 -4.13 -8.55 -16.77
C THR A 107 -3.91 -8.81 -15.27
N VAL A 108 -2.65 -8.73 -14.80
CA VAL A 108 -2.29 -9.01 -13.40
C VAL A 108 -3.11 -8.15 -12.42
N PRO A 109 -3.22 -6.81 -12.60
CA PRO A 109 -3.98 -6.00 -11.66
C PRO A 109 -5.49 -6.28 -11.66
N ASP A 110 -6.03 -6.94 -12.69
CA ASP A 110 -7.46 -7.28 -12.73
C ASP A 110 -7.80 -8.48 -11.82
N GLN A 111 -6.79 -9.19 -11.30
CA GLN A 111 -6.97 -10.25 -10.31
C GLN A 111 -6.99 -9.71 -8.86
N ALA A 112 -6.70 -8.42 -8.68
CA ALA A 112 -6.60 -7.79 -7.37
C ALA A 112 -7.91 -7.12 -6.94
N THR A 113 -8.10 -7.07 -5.63
CA THR A 113 -9.13 -6.23 -5.01
C THR A 113 -8.60 -4.82 -4.78
N TRP A 114 -9.51 -3.85 -4.64
CA TRP A 114 -9.13 -2.49 -4.27
C TRP A 114 -9.02 -2.37 -2.76
N GLY A 115 -7.88 -1.85 -2.29
CA GLY A 115 -7.62 -1.54 -0.88
C GLY A 115 -8.10 -0.17 -0.45
#